data_AF-A0A927NYU5-F1
#
_entry.id   AF-A0A927NYU5-F1
#
_cell.length_a   1.000
_cell.length_b   1.000
_cell.length_c   1.000
_cell.angle_alpha   90.00
_cell.angle_beta   90.00
_cell.angle_gamma   90.00
#
_symmetry.space_group_name_H-M   'P 1'
#
loop_
_entity.id
_entity.type
_entity.pdbx_description
1 polymer ?
#
loop_
_entity_poly.entity_id
_entity_poly.type
_entity_poly.pdbx_seq_one_letter_code
_entity_poly.pdbx_strand_id
1 'polypeptide(L)'
;MAFVKGKRGFCMHFNDGIVEFGFDCKARKLSGKSISNYQKQLRYLLRYLEAEFQVNQVEEVRFFHIKQFLVDMADKGRKPQYINDLLKVFKTFFNYMKQEGYSERMRITRRQLRRLVFCCLEI
;
A
#
# COMPACT_ATOMS: atom_id res chain seq x y z
N MET A 1 -13.41 -24.52 -16.40
CA MET A 1 -12.48 -23.62 -17.11
C MET A 1 -11.10 -23.73 -16.49
N ALA A 2 -10.08 -23.98 -17.30
CA ALA A 2 -8.69 -24.08 -16.88
C ALA A 2 -8.10 -22.68 -16.60
N PHE A 3 -7.37 -22.54 -15.49
CA PHE A 3 -6.24 -21.62 -15.46
C PHE A 3 -5.06 -22.28 -14.74
N VAL A 4 -4.28 -22.99 -15.55
CA VAL A 4 -2.92 -23.41 -15.21
C VAL A 4 -2.03 -22.16 -15.25
N LYS A 5 -1.44 -21.79 -14.11
CA LYS A 5 -0.11 -21.17 -14.09
C LYS A 5 0.69 -21.70 -12.91
N GLY A 6 1.37 -22.82 -13.15
CA GLY A 6 2.60 -23.14 -12.44
C GLY A 6 3.69 -22.14 -12.84
N LYS A 7 4.14 -21.32 -11.89
CA LYS A 7 5.53 -20.87 -11.75
C LYS A 7 5.77 -20.72 -10.25
N ARG A 8 6.71 -21.49 -9.70
CA ARG A 8 7.22 -21.29 -8.33
C ARG A 8 7.82 -19.89 -8.28
N GLY A 9 7.09 -18.95 -7.74
CA GLY A 9 7.55 -17.58 -7.51
C GLY A 9 6.62 -17.01 -6.47
N PHE A 10 7.16 -16.68 -5.30
CA PHE A 10 6.42 -16.03 -4.21
C PHE A 10 5.53 -14.93 -4.78
N CYS A 11 4.21 -15.09 -4.66
CA CYS A 11 3.22 -14.06 -4.88
C CYS A 11 2.56 -13.79 -3.54
N MET A 12 2.85 -12.65 -2.93
CA MET A 12 2.29 -12.32 -1.62
C MET A 12 0.92 -11.66 -1.79
N HIS A 13 -0.10 -12.22 -1.16
CA HIS A 13 -1.41 -11.60 -1.10
C HIS A 13 -1.33 -10.33 -0.25
N PHE A 14 -2.01 -9.26 -0.67
CA PHE A 14 -1.90 -7.96 0.00
C PHE A 14 -2.37 -8.02 1.45
N ASN A 15 -3.43 -8.78 1.75
CA ASN A 15 -3.89 -8.97 3.12
C ASN A 15 -2.86 -9.69 4.00
N ASP A 16 -2.15 -10.69 3.47
CA ASP A 16 -1.08 -11.37 4.21
C ASP A 16 0.07 -10.40 4.51
N GLY A 17 0.40 -9.53 3.55
CA GLY A 17 1.36 -8.43 3.75
C GLY A 17 0.95 -7.48 4.89
N ILE A 18 -0.34 -7.16 5.02
CA ILE A 18 -0.85 -6.32 6.11
C ILE A 18 -0.67 -7.00 7.48
N VAL A 19 -0.90 -8.32 7.53
CA VAL A 19 -0.75 -9.10 8.76
C VAL A 19 0.72 -9.18 9.16
N GLU A 20 1.61 -9.54 8.22
CA GLU A 20 3.05 -9.63 8.42
C GLU A 20 3.65 -8.29 8.86
N PHE A 21 3.29 -7.19 8.19
CA PHE A 21 3.70 -5.84 8.59
C PHE A 21 3.21 -5.48 10.01
N GLY A 22 2.02 -5.95 10.40
CA GLY A 22 1.51 -5.79 11.76
C GLY A 22 2.38 -6.50 12.80
N PHE A 23 2.88 -7.69 12.47
CA PHE A 23 3.82 -8.44 13.33
C PHE A 23 5.19 -7.76 13.42
N ASP A 24 5.76 -7.30 12.31
CA ASP A 24 7.01 -6.51 12.33
C ASP A 24 6.84 -5.23 13.17
N CYS A 25 5.73 -4.52 13.01
CA CYS A 25 5.45 -3.34 13.84
C CYS A 25 5.37 -3.68 15.33
N LYS A 26 4.77 -4.83 15.67
CA LYS A 26 4.72 -5.34 17.05
C LYS A 26 6.12 -5.70 17.57
N ALA A 27 6.96 -6.32 16.75
CA ALA A 27 8.35 -6.60 17.08
C ALA A 27 9.16 -5.33 17.35
N ARG A 28 8.86 -4.24 16.63
CA ARG A 28 9.42 -2.89 16.84
C ARG A 28 8.83 -2.13 18.03
N LYS A 29 7.99 -2.78 18.85
CA LYS A 29 7.34 -2.20 20.05
C LYS A 29 6.45 -0.98 19.76
N LEU A 30 5.83 -0.92 18.58
CA LEU A 30 4.80 0.10 18.29
C LEU A 30 3.54 -0.14 19.14
N SER A 31 2.82 0.93 19.46
CA SER A 31 1.57 0.81 20.21
C SER A 31 0.52 0.03 19.42
N GLY A 32 -0.25 -0.83 20.09
CA GLY A 32 -1.32 -1.61 19.46
C GLY A 32 -2.35 -0.73 18.74
N LYS A 33 -2.57 0.49 19.24
CA LYS A 33 -3.45 1.49 18.60
C LYS A 33 -2.88 1.95 17.26
N SER A 34 -1.59 2.24 17.18
CA SER A 34 -0.90 2.62 15.94
C SER A 34 -0.92 1.49 14.92
N ILE A 35 -0.67 0.25 15.35
CA ILE A 35 -0.71 -0.94 14.48
C ILE A 35 -2.11 -1.13 13.90
N SER A 36 -3.15 -1.08 14.74
CA SER A 36 -4.54 -1.18 14.28
C SER A 36 -4.89 -0.08 13.29
N ASN A 37 -4.43 1.15 13.52
CA ASN A 37 -4.65 2.27 12.62
C ASN A 37 -3.95 2.05 11.25
N TYR A 38 -2.71 1.58 11.24
CA TYR A 38 -1.99 1.27 10.01
C TYR A 38 -2.69 0.17 9.22
N GLN A 39 -3.08 -0.93 9.88
CA GLN A 39 -3.80 -2.01 9.22
C GLN A 39 -5.16 -1.56 8.67
N LYS A 40 -5.88 -0.67 9.37
CA LYS A 40 -7.13 -0.08 8.86
C LYS A 40 -6.91 0.72 7.59
N GLN A 41 -5.88 1.57 7.56
CA GLN A 41 -5.55 2.38 6.38
C GLN A 41 -5.08 1.51 5.20
N LEU A 42 -4.29 0.47 5.46
CA LEU A 42 -3.87 -0.48 4.42
C LEU A 42 -5.02 -1.31 3.88
N ARG A 43 -5.94 -1.78 4.74
CA ARG A 43 -7.16 -2.46 4.30
C ARG A 43 -8.07 -1.55 3.49
N TYR A 44 -8.07 -0.25 3.78
CA TYR A 44 -8.82 0.71 2.98
C TYR A 44 -8.27 0.83 1.56
N LEU A 45 -6.94 0.87 1.42
CA LEU A 45 -6.28 0.80 0.11
C LEU A 45 -6.56 -0.53 -0.59
N LEU A 46 -6.48 -1.66 0.12
CA LEU A 46 -6.77 -2.97 -0.45
C LEU A 46 -8.18 -3.03 -1.06
N ARG A 47 -9.20 -2.61 -0.31
CA ARG A 47 -10.59 -2.59 -0.80
C ARG A 47 -10.76 -1.74 -2.06
N TYR A 48 -10.02 -0.64 -2.16
CA TYR A 48 -10.02 0.20 -3.35
C TYR A 48 -9.34 -0.51 -4.54
N LEU A 49 -8.20 -1.14 -4.32
CA LEU A 49 -7.48 -1.91 -5.34
C LEU A 49 -8.29 -3.09 -5.87
N GLU A 50 -9.00 -3.78 -4.97
CA GLU A 50 -9.91 -4.88 -5.31
C GLU A 50 -11.10 -4.40 -6.15
N ALA A 51 -11.73 -3.29 -5.75
CA ALA A 51 -12.92 -2.75 -6.41
C ALA A 51 -12.63 -2.17 -7.79
N GLU A 52 -11.56 -1.36 -7.91
CA GLU A 52 -11.28 -0.60 -9.14
C GLU A 52 -10.36 -1.34 -10.12
N PHE A 53 -9.45 -2.18 -9.61
CA PHE A 53 -8.40 -2.81 -10.42
C PHE A 53 -8.38 -4.34 -10.35
N GLN A 54 -9.18 -4.95 -9.47
CA GLN A 54 -9.15 -6.40 -9.18
C GLN A 54 -7.74 -6.90 -8.81
N VAL A 55 -6.95 -6.03 -8.16
CA VAL A 55 -5.57 -6.30 -7.75
C VAL A 55 -5.55 -6.73 -6.28
N ASN A 56 -5.13 -7.97 -6.05
CA ASN A 56 -5.07 -8.56 -4.71
C ASN A 56 -3.63 -8.95 -4.30
N GLN A 57 -2.67 -8.84 -5.23
CA GLN A 57 -1.27 -9.18 -5.01
C GLN A 57 -0.43 -7.93 -4.81
N VAL A 58 0.56 -7.97 -3.92
CA VAL A 58 1.42 -6.81 -3.63
C VAL A 58 2.28 -6.45 -4.85
N GLU A 59 2.70 -7.42 -5.65
CA GLU A 59 3.57 -7.20 -6.80
C GLU A 59 2.88 -6.46 -7.95
N GLU A 60 1.56 -6.57 -8.05
CA GLU A 60 0.75 -5.92 -9.08
C GLU A 60 0.47 -4.46 -8.76
N VAL A 61 0.75 -4.01 -7.53
CA VAL A 61 0.54 -2.64 -7.09
C VAL A 61 1.53 -1.71 -7.78
N ARG A 62 1.01 -0.85 -8.66
CA ARG A 62 1.79 0.17 -9.37
C ARG A 62 1.63 1.53 -8.73
N PHE A 63 2.59 2.41 -8.99
CA PHE A 63 2.52 3.81 -8.57
C PHE A 63 1.24 4.51 -9.05
N PHE A 64 0.78 4.14 -10.27
CA PHE A 64 -0.45 4.64 -10.85
C PHE A 64 -1.68 4.37 -9.96
N HIS A 65 -1.82 3.16 -9.40
CA HIS A 65 -2.97 2.82 -8.54
C HIS A 65 -2.98 3.69 -7.26
N ILE A 66 -1.81 3.95 -6.67
CA ILE A 66 -1.69 4.83 -5.49
C ILE A 66 -2.03 6.27 -5.86
N LYS A 67 -1.55 6.77 -7.01
CA LYS A 67 -1.86 8.13 -7.46
C LYS A 67 -3.36 8.30 -7.70
N GLN A 68 -4.00 7.33 -8.37
CA GLN A 68 -5.44 7.36 -8.62
C GLN A 68 -6.24 7.33 -7.31
N PHE A 69 -5.85 6.48 -6.36
CA PHE A 69 -6.45 6.47 -5.03
C PHE A 69 -6.40 7.85 -4.34
N LEU A 70 -5.27 8.56 -4.44
CA LEU A 70 -5.10 9.87 -3.80
C LEU A 70 -5.94 10.95 -4.48
N VAL A 71 -6.02 10.93 -5.82
CA VAL A 71 -6.90 11.82 -6.59
C VAL A 71 -8.36 11.59 -6.20
N ASP A 72 -8.81 10.33 -6.17
CA ASP A 72 -10.18 10.00 -5.77
C ASP A 72 -10.50 10.43 -4.32
N MET A 73 -9.52 10.43 -3.42
CA MET A 73 -9.71 10.95 -2.07
C MET A 73 -9.83 12.47 -2.05
N ALA A 74 -9.07 13.18 -2.88
CA ALA A 74 -9.17 14.62 -3.04
C ALA A 74 -10.52 15.02 -3.65
N ASP A 75 -10.94 14.33 -4.72
CA ASP A 75 -12.23 14.56 -5.40
C ASP A 75 -13.42 14.29 -4.47
N LYS A 76 -13.28 13.36 -3.52
CA LYS A 76 -14.25 13.10 -2.45
C LYS A 76 -14.25 14.16 -1.34
N GLY A 77 -13.47 15.24 -1.48
CA GLY A 77 -13.38 16.34 -0.52
C GLY A 77 -12.71 15.96 0.80
N ARG A 78 -11.84 14.94 0.82
CA ARG A 78 -11.13 14.55 2.05
C ARG A 78 -10.07 15.58 2.41
N LYS A 79 -9.93 15.84 3.71
CA LYS A 79 -8.95 16.81 4.21
C LYS A 79 -7.53 16.42 3.75
N PRO A 80 -6.70 17.37 3.27
CA PRO A 80 -5.36 17.09 2.80
C PRO A 80 -4.47 16.48 3.89
N GLN A 81 -4.70 16.85 5.17
CA GLN A 81 -4.01 16.24 6.31
C GLN A 81 -4.28 14.73 6.42
N TYR A 82 -5.52 14.29 6.18
CA TYR A 82 -5.88 12.87 6.20
C TYR A 82 -5.21 12.10 5.05
N ILE A 83 -5.22 12.70 3.85
CA ILE A 83 -4.54 12.13 2.67
C ILE A 83 -3.04 11.95 2.93
N ASN A 84 -2.41 12.94 3.57
CA ASN A 84 -1.01 12.88 3.97
C ASN A 84 -0.73 11.77 5.00
N ASP A 85 -1.64 11.53 5.94
CA ASP A 85 -1.50 10.45 6.92
C ASP A 85 -1.60 9.06 6.27
N LEU A 86 -2.53 8.87 5.32
CA LEU A 86 -2.59 7.65 4.50
C LEU A 86 -1.27 7.43 3.75
N LEU A 87 -0.74 8.48 3.14
CA LEU A 87 0.54 8.46 2.42
C LEU A 87 1.72 8.02 3.30
N LYS A 88 1.77 8.48 4.56
CA LYS A 88 2.82 8.06 5.50
C LYS A 88 2.75 6.56 5.75
N VAL A 89 1.55 6.01 5.97
CA VAL A 89 1.37 4.58 6.22
C VAL A 89 1.76 3.76 5.00
N PHE A 90 1.32 4.15 3.80
CA PHE A 90 1.66 3.46 2.57
C PHE A 90 3.17 3.47 2.32
N LYS A 91 3.85 4.59 2.58
CA LYS A 91 5.32 4.67 2.48
C LYS A 91 6.02 3.71 3.40
N THR A 92 5.61 3.65 4.67
CA THR A 92 6.23 2.75 5.65
C THR A 92 6.02 1.31 5.26
N PHE A 93 4.80 0.94 4.86
CA PHE A 93 4.46 -0.40 4.39
C PHE A 93 5.28 -0.80 3.15
N PHE A 94 5.28 0.01 2.08
CA PHE A 94 6.04 -0.32 0.87
C PHE A 94 7.55 -0.28 1.08
N ASN A 95 8.06 0.51 2.04
CA ASN A 95 9.47 0.46 2.39
C ASN A 95 9.82 -0.83 3.16
N TYR A 96 8.92 -1.29 4.05
CA TYR A 96 9.06 -2.58 4.72
C TYR A 96 9.08 -3.73 3.71
N MET A 97 8.08 -3.80 2.82
CA MET A 97 8.03 -4.81 1.75
C MET A 97 9.30 -4.83 0.90
N LYS A 98 9.91 -3.66 0.67
CA LYS A 98 11.17 -3.57 -0.05
C LYS A 98 12.37 -4.11 0.73
N GLN A 99 12.40 -3.88 2.05
CA GLN A 99 13.47 -4.36 2.93
C GLN A 99 13.45 -5.89 3.04
N GLU A 100 12.27 -6.50 3.10
CA GLU A 100 12.09 -7.96 3.16
C GLU A 100 12.37 -8.68 1.82
N GLY A 101 12.73 -7.95 0.76
CA GLY A 101 13.10 -8.57 -0.52
C GLY A 101 11.95 -8.86 -1.48
N TYR A 102 10.71 -8.46 -1.17
CA TYR A 102 9.59 -8.47 -2.13
C TYR A 102 9.78 -7.44 -3.29
N SER A 103 10.93 -6.76 -3.32
CA SER A 103 11.31 -5.65 -4.20
C SER A 103 11.40 -5.99 -5.69
N GLU A 104 11.72 -7.22 -6.07
CA GLU A 104 12.16 -7.52 -7.44
C GLU A 104 11.06 -7.36 -8.50
N ARG A 105 9.79 -7.33 -8.07
CA ARG A 105 8.63 -7.08 -8.95
C ARG A 105 7.92 -5.76 -8.70
N MET A 106 8.23 -5.07 -7.59
CA MET A 106 7.52 -3.87 -7.17
C MET A 106 7.96 -2.63 -7.97
N ARG A 107 7.09 -2.13 -8.85
CA ARG A 107 7.40 -0.98 -9.74
C ARG A 107 7.38 0.40 -9.07
N ILE A 108 7.11 0.47 -7.76
CA ILE A 108 7.06 1.74 -7.02
C ILE A 108 8.47 2.16 -6.62
N THR A 109 9.03 3.24 -7.18
CA THR A 109 10.35 3.75 -6.77
C THR A 109 10.29 4.62 -5.50
N ARG A 110 11.35 4.66 -4.69
CA ARG A 110 11.47 5.62 -3.55
C ARG A 110 11.33 7.09 -4.00
N ARG A 111 11.70 7.40 -5.25
CA ARG A 111 11.51 8.73 -5.87
C ARG A 111 10.03 9.05 -6.12
N GLN A 112 9.28 8.06 -6.60
CA GLN A 112 7.85 8.19 -6.88
C GLN A 112 7.05 8.44 -5.59
N LEU A 113 7.35 7.70 -4.51
CA LEU A 113 6.74 7.92 -3.19
C LEU A 113 7.02 9.33 -2.62
N ARG A 114 8.20 9.92 -2.90
CA ARG A 114 8.51 11.29 -2.48
C ARG A 114 7.71 12.34 -3.25
N ARG A 115 7.47 12.13 -4.55
CA ARG A 115 6.68 13.05 -5.40
C ARG A 115 5.20 13.14 -5.03
N LEU A 116 4.62 12.11 -4.40
CA LEU A 116 3.20 12.12 -4.00
C LEU A 116 2.84 13.20 -2.97
N VAL A 117 3.79 13.65 -2.14
CA VAL A 117 3.53 14.72 -1.15
C VAL A 117 3.42 16.08 -1.82
N PHE A 118 4.18 16.30 -2.90
CA PHE A 118 4.11 17.54 -3.68
C PHE A 118 2.78 17.63 -4.44
N CYS A 119 2.32 16.53 -5.02
CA CYS A 119 1.12 16.52 -5.86
C CYS A 119 -0.19 16.81 -5.09
N CYS A 120 -0.24 16.58 -3.77
CA CYS A 120 -1.40 16.90 -2.93
C CYS A 120 -1.31 18.30 -2.27
N LEU A 121 -0.17 18.99 -2.37
CA LEU A 121 -0.06 20.38 -1.88
C LEU A 121 -0.53 21.41 -2.92
N GLU A 122 -0.72 20.96 -4.17
CA GLU A 122 -1.14 21.78 -5.31
C GLU A 122 -2.59 21.49 -5.78
N ILE A 123 -3.35 20.68 -5.02
CA ILE A 123 -4.79 20.41 -5.24
C ILE A 123 -5.60 21.12 -4.16
#